data_AF-A0A562T9H7-F1
#
_entry.id   AF-A0A562T9H7-F1
#
_cell.length_a   1.000
_cell.length_b   1.000
_cell.length_c   1.000
_cell.angle_alpha   90.00
_cell.angle_beta   90.00
_cell.angle_gamma   90.00
#
_symmetry.space_group_name_H-M   'P 1'
#
loop_
_entity.id
_entity.type
_entity.pdbx_description
1 polymer ?
#
loop_
_entity_poly.entity_id
_entity_poly.type
_entity_poly.pdbx_seq_one_letter_code
_entity_poly.pdbx_strand_id
1 'polypeptide(L)'
;MDGTLSGSGTVSGASGASDAIFITATGSTLSPGNSIGTLSINGDLSLQGATSLVSELDPTASQNADLLDVSGNIIGTNNLTVTLEKDSGYTETGAAEFADFTGSTYVVARGGSIDNDIVTLVEGSSLNAHLSASLASAPSQSGQVEL
;
A
#
# COMPACT_ATOMS: atom_id res chain seq x y z
N MET A 1 -6.19 -14.96 -7.32
CA MET A 1 -4.79 -15.41 -7.46
C MET A 1 -4.29 -15.78 -6.08
N ASP A 2 -3.54 -16.86 -5.93
CA ASP A 2 -2.56 -17.06 -4.86
C ASP A 2 -1.20 -16.74 -5.48
N GLY A 3 -0.52 -15.69 -5.01
CA GLY A 3 0.73 -15.25 -5.64
C GLY A 3 1.09 -13.80 -5.40
N THR A 4 2.27 -13.43 -5.87
CA THR A 4 2.83 -12.09 -5.73
C THR A 4 2.71 -11.33 -7.05
N LEU A 5 2.08 -10.16 -7.02
CA LEU A 5 2.20 -9.15 -8.06
C LEU A 5 3.21 -8.11 -7.57
N SER A 6 4.38 -8.06 -8.23
CA SER A 6 5.45 -7.14 -7.85
C SER A 6 5.95 -6.26 -8.98
N GLY A 7 6.52 -5.13 -8.58
CA GLY A 7 7.07 -4.12 -9.48
C GLY A 7 6.09 -3.00 -9.79
N SER A 8 6.65 -1.89 -10.28
CA SER A 8 5.89 -0.72 -10.67
C SER A 8 5.34 -0.92 -12.09
N GLY A 9 4.11 -0.47 -12.31
CA GLY A 9 3.45 -0.69 -13.59
C GLY A 9 1.95 -0.60 -13.48
N THR A 10 1.27 -1.00 -14.55
CA THR A 10 -0.19 -0.88 -14.65
C THR A 10 -0.80 -2.22 -15.02
N VAL A 11 -1.73 -2.68 -14.18
CA VAL A 11 -2.66 -3.74 -14.51
C VAL A 11 -3.90 -3.11 -15.11
N SER A 12 -4.26 -3.54 -16.32
CA SER A 12 -5.48 -3.12 -17.00
C SER A 12 -6.31 -4.33 -17.38
N GLY A 13 -7.62 -4.12 -17.47
CA GLY A 13 -8.55 -5.12 -17.99
C GLY A 13 -8.31 -5.38 -19.47
N ALA A 14 -9.15 -6.25 -20.05
CA ALA A 14 -9.15 -6.46 -21.48
C ALA A 14 -9.35 -5.12 -22.22
N SER A 15 -8.65 -4.93 -23.33
CA SER A 15 -8.79 -3.72 -24.15
C SER A 15 -10.26 -3.48 -24.52
N GLY A 16 -10.77 -2.27 -24.24
CA GLY A 16 -12.16 -1.89 -24.48
C GLY A 16 -13.15 -2.30 -23.38
N ALA A 17 -12.70 -2.98 -22.31
CA ALA A 17 -13.48 -3.11 -21.09
C ALA A 17 -13.46 -1.78 -20.32
N SER A 18 -14.57 -1.46 -19.67
CA SER A 18 -14.67 -0.26 -18.83
C SER A 18 -13.86 -0.39 -17.53
N ASP A 19 -13.73 -1.60 -16.97
CA ASP A 19 -13.07 -1.81 -15.68
C ASP A 19 -12.31 -3.16 -15.62
N ALA A 20 -11.09 -3.16 -15.10
CA ALA A 20 -10.49 -4.39 -14.56
C ALA A 20 -11.14 -4.68 -13.20
N ILE A 21 -11.63 -5.91 -12.97
CA ILE A 21 -11.90 -6.37 -11.60
C ILE A 21 -10.72 -7.24 -11.20
N PHE A 22 -9.82 -6.68 -10.41
CA PHE A 22 -8.69 -7.42 -9.87
C PHE A 22 -9.12 -8.10 -8.56
N ILE A 23 -9.00 -9.43 -8.49
CA ILE A 23 -9.46 -10.21 -7.34
C ILE A 23 -8.28 -10.93 -6.69
N THR A 24 -8.01 -10.62 -5.43
CA THR A 24 -7.02 -11.33 -4.63
C THR A 24 -7.67 -12.51 -3.90
N ALA A 25 -6.94 -13.62 -3.78
CA ALA A 25 -7.31 -14.71 -2.89
C ALA A 25 -6.43 -14.68 -1.64
N THR A 26 -6.76 -15.48 -0.64
CA THR A 26 -5.95 -15.63 0.58
C THR A 26 -4.50 -15.95 0.23
N GLY A 27 -3.56 -15.20 0.81
CA GLY A 27 -2.13 -15.34 0.57
C GLY A 27 -1.61 -14.57 -0.64
N SER A 28 -2.43 -13.69 -1.24
CA SER A 28 -1.94 -12.77 -2.28
C SER A 28 -1.04 -11.70 -1.68
N THR A 29 0.00 -11.32 -2.43
CA THR A 29 0.87 -10.20 -2.10
C THR A 29 0.89 -9.19 -3.24
N LEU A 30 0.69 -7.92 -2.91
CA LEU A 30 0.93 -6.76 -3.78
C LEU A 30 2.20 -6.07 -3.28
N SER A 31 3.15 -5.79 -4.16
CA SER A 31 4.44 -5.19 -3.79
C SER A 31 4.93 -4.28 -4.91
N PRO A 32 4.62 -2.97 -4.87
CA PRO A 32 4.98 -2.04 -5.95
C PRO A 32 6.48 -1.99 -6.30
N GLY A 33 7.41 -2.52 -5.49
CA GLY A 33 8.80 -2.70 -5.93
C GLY A 33 9.80 -3.14 -4.86
N ASN A 34 11.09 -2.96 -5.23
CA ASN A 34 12.28 -2.98 -4.36
C ASN A 34 12.93 -1.57 -4.32
N SER A 35 12.13 -0.55 -4.61
CA SER A 35 12.34 0.87 -4.41
C SER A 35 10.97 1.53 -4.50
N ILE A 36 10.81 2.73 -3.92
CA ILE A 36 9.55 3.49 -4.00
C ILE A 36 8.98 3.52 -5.44
N GLY A 37 7.79 2.95 -5.60
CA GLY A 37 7.14 2.74 -6.88
C GLY A 37 5.61 2.86 -6.81
N THR A 38 4.97 2.76 -7.96
CA THR A 38 3.50 2.73 -8.06
C THR A 38 3.06 1.49 -8.80
N LEU A 39 2.17 0.71 -8.18
CA LEU A 39 1.39 -0.33 -8.83
C LEU A 39 -0.01 0.21 -9.11
N SER A 40 -0.32 0.46 -10.37
CA SER A 40 -1.62 0.97 -10.80
C SER A 40 -2.56 -0.14 -11.20
N ILE A 41 -3.82 -0.06 -10.78
CA ILE A 41 -4.93 -0.91 -11.25
C ILE A 41 -5.96 -0.01 -11.93
N ASN A 42 -6.10 -0.18 -13.25
CA ASN A 42 -7.11 0.53 -14.04
C ASN A 42 -8.45 -0.22 -13.95
N GLY A 43 -9.19 0.04 -12.87
CA GLY A 43 -10.48 -0.57 -12.56
C GLY A 43 -10.69 -0.69 -11.05
N ASP A 44 -11.50 -1.65 -10.65
CA ASP A 44 -11.78 -1.97 -9.25
C ASP A 44 -10.82 -3.05 -8.72
N LEU A 45 -10.51 -2.96 -7.42
CA LEU A 45 -9.77 -3.97 -6.65
C LEU A 45 -10.70 -4.59 -5.61
N SER A 46 -10.91 -5.91 -5.68
CA SER A 46 -11.69 -6.69 -4.72
C SER A 46 -10.79 -7.64 -3.93
N LEU A 47 -10.68 -7.37 -2.63
CA LEU A 47 -9.89 -8.12 -1.68
C LEU A 47 -10.74 -9.21 -1.01
N GLN A 48 -10.88 -10.37 -1.67
CA GLN A 48 -11.77 -11.44 -1.19
C GLN A 48 -11.14 -12.37 -0.15
N GLY A 49 -9.81 -12.40 -0.07
CA GLY A 49 -9.07 -13.15 0.95
C GLY A 49 -7.97 -12.30 1.59
N ALA A 50 -7.39 -12.81 2.67
CA ALA A 50 -6.30 -12.12 3.37
C ALA A 50 -5.17 -11.79 2.39
N THR A 51 -4.94 -10.49 2.18
CA THR A 51 -4.04 -9.94 1.17
C THR A 51 -3.00 -9.08 1.87
N SER A 52 -1.74 -9.27 1.48
CA SER A 52 -0.65 -8.40 1.94
C SER A 52 -0.36 -7.33 0.88
N LEU A 53 -0.23 -6.09 1.31
CA LEU A 53 0.48 -5.04 0.59
C LEU A 53 1.82 -4.82 1.29
N VAL A 54 2.93 -5.09 0.62
CA VAL A 54 4.26 -4.73 1.12
C VAL A 54 4.62 -3.39 0.51
N SER A 55 4.77 -2.37 1.38
CA SER A 55 5.02 -0.99 0.99
C SER A 55 6.34 -0.53 1.54
N GLU A 56 7.25 -0.12 0.67
CA GLU A 56 8.48 0.58 1.06
C GLU A 56 8.18 2.04 1.42
N LEU A 57 8.94 2.61 2.36
CA LEU A 57 8.81 3.96 2.89
C LEU A 57 10.16 4.70 2.86
N ASP A 58 10.16 5.95 2.39
CA ASP A 58 11.28 6.88 2.44
C ASP A 58 10.76 8.29 2.75
N PRO A 59 10.86 8.79 3.99
CA PRO A 59 10.37 10.13 4.37
C PRO A 59 11.03 11.28 3.60
N THR A 60 12.17 11.05 2.96
CA THR A 60 12.95 12.08 2.25
C THR A 60 12.64 12.14 0.76
N ALA A 61 11.96 11.13 0.21
CA ALA A 61 11.60 11.05 -1.19
C ALA A 61 10.35 11.89 -1.53
N SER A 62 10.27 12.39 -2.77
CA SER A 62 9.12 13.19 -3.21
C SER A 62 7.82 12.38 -3.25
N GLN A 63 7.89 11.11 -3.61
CA GLN A 63 6.90 10.10 -3.28
C GLN A 63 7.54 9.34 -2.13
N ASN A 64 6.95 9.41 -0.94
CA ASN A 64 7.58 8.94 0.29
C ASN A 64 7.18 7.50 0.68
N ALA A 65 6.33 6.87 -0.13
CA ALA A 65 5.90 5.50 0.06
C ALA A 65 5.60 4.84 -1.29
N ASP A 66 5.73 3.52 -1.36
CA ASP A 66 5.08 2.72 -2.38
C ASP A 66 3.58 3.04 -2.44
N LEU A 67 3.04 3.08 -3.66
CA LEU A 67 1.64 3.40 -3.87
C LEU A 67 0.93 2.30 -4.66
N LEU A 68 -0.10 1.72 -4.05
CA LEU A 68 -1.14 0.99 -4.75
C LEU A 68 -2.21 1.97 -5.25
N ASP A 69 -2.20 2.28 -6.54
CA ASP A 69 -3.08 3.28 -7.15
C ASP A 69 -4.22 2.63 -7.93
N VAL A 70 -5.43 2.64 -7.37
CA VAL A 70 -6.61 2.03 -7.99
C VAL A 70 -7.51 3.12 -8.55
N SER A 71 -7.78 3.09 -9.86
CA SER A 71 -8.60 4.13 -10.49
C SER A 71 -10.08 4.03 -10.13
N GLY A 72 -10.54 2.84 -9.76
CA GLY A 72 -11.89 2.53 -9.28
C GLY A 72 -11.94 2.27 -7.78
N ASN A 73 -12.85 1.42 -7.35
CA ASN A 73 -13.11 1.15 -5.93
C ASN A 73 -12.14 0.11 -5.37
N ILE A 74 -11.76 0.26 -4.10
CA ILE A 74 -11.12 -0.79 -3.30
C ILE A 74 -12.16 -1.36 -2.34
N ILE A 75 -12.46 -2.64 -2.50
CA ILE A 75 -13.51 -3.36 -1.76
C ILE A 75 -12.86 -4.48 -0.94
N GLY A 76 -13.26 -4.65 0.31
CA GLY A 76 -12.77 -5.66 1.23
C GLY A 76 -11.49 -5.27 1.97
N THR A 77 -11.24 -3.98 2.23
CA THR A 77 -9.99 -3.56 2.91
C THR A 77 -9.82 -4.13 4.32
N ASN A 78 -10.88 -4.64 4.95
CA ASN A 78 -10.79 -5.41 6.19
C ASN A 78 -9.98 -6.72 6.06
N ASN A 79 -9.72 -7.18 4.82
CA ASN A 79 -8.84 -8.31 4.50
C ASN A 79 -7.42 -7.86 4.11
N LEU A 80 -7.13 -6.55 4.15
CA LEU A 80 -5.84 -5.98 3.80
C LEU A 80 -4.93 -5.89 5.03
N THR A 81 -3.74 -6.45 4.89
CA THR A 81 -2.61 -6.18 5.77
C THR A 81 -1.56 -5.40 5.00
N VAL A 82 -1.25 -4.19 5.46
CA VAL A 82 -0.13 -3.41 4.94
C VAL A 82 1.09 -3.67 5.82
N THR A 83 2.13 -4.25 5.21
CA THR A 83 3.46 -4.38 5.83
C THR A 83 4.32 -3.21 5.37
N LEU A 84 4.80 -2.43 6.33
CA LEU A 84 5.60 -1.23 6.09
C LEU A 84 7.08 -1.56 6.20
N GLU A 85 7.81 -1.49 5.10
CA GLU A 85 9.25 -1.69 5.05
C GLU A 85 9.93 -0.35 4.75
N LYS A 86 11.19 -0.23 5.15
CA LYS A 86 12.04 0.88 4.76
C LYS A 86 12.50 0.67 3.32
N ASP A 87 12.48 1.72 2.52
CA ASP A 87 13.07 1.70 1.18
C ASP A 87 14.55 1.28 1.24
N SER A 88 14.95 0.40 0.33
CA SER A 88 16.32 -0.13 0.31
C SER A 88 17.40 0.94 0.02
N GLY A 89 17.02 2.07 -0.54
CA GLY A 89 17.86 3.24 -0.78
C GLY A 89 17.98 4.20 0.40
N TYR A 90 17.14 4.07 1.44
CA TYR A 90 17.24 4.90 2.63
C TYR A 90 18.40 4.45 3.54
N THR A 91 19.36 5.34 3.77
CA THR A 91 20.63 4.98 4.43
C THR A 91 20.76 5.42 5.88
N GLU A 92 19.92 6.33 6.37
CA GLU A 92 20.03 6.80 7.75
C GLU A 92 19.65 5.68 8.74
N THR A 93 20.21 5.76 9.95
CA THR A 93 20.00 4.75 11.01
C THR A 93 19.92 5.41 12.39
N GLY A 94 19.30 4.70 13.34
CA GLY A 94 19.30 5.11 14.74
C GLY A 94 18.46 6.37 14.99
N ALA A 95 19.04 7.39 15.59
CA ALA A 95 18.29 8.61 15.96
C ALA A 95 17.84 9.44 14.75
N ALA A 96 18.62 9.44 13.66
CA ALA A 96 18.25 10.14 12.43
C ALA A 96 17.05 9.45 11.75
N GLU A 97 17.13 8.13 11.62
CA GLU A 97 16.01 7.30 11.14
C GLU A 97 14.75 7.51 11.96
N PHE A 98 14.86 7.46 13.29
CA PHE A 98 13.70 7.72 14.14
C PHE A 98 13.10 9.12 13.90
N ALA A 99 13.94 10.14 13.75
CA ALA A 99 13.48 11.51 13.54
C ALA A 99 12.78 11.71 12.19
N ASP A 100 13.27 11.08 11.13
CA ASP A 100 12.70 11.24 9.78
C ASP A 100 11.35 10.53 9.63
N PHE A 101 11.22 9.34 10.20
CA PHE A 101 9.98 8.58 10.11
C PHE A 101 8.91 9.04 11.10
N THR A 102 9.31 9.59 12.26
CA THR A 102 8.33 10.06 13.26
C THR A 102 7.63 11.32 12.78
N GLY A 103 6.29 11.27 12.71
CA GLY A 103 5.46 12.41 12.32
C GLY A 103 5.40 12.66 10.81
N SER A 104 6.00 11.79 10.01
CA SER A 104 5.76 11.70 8.57
C SER A 104 4.41 11.04 8.30
N THR A 105 3.77 11.43 7.19
CA THR A 105 2.51 10.83 6.74
C THR A 105 2.72 10.16 5.39
N TYR A 106 2.22 8.93 5.25
CA TYR A 106 2.43 8.10 4.07
C TYR A 106 1.08 7.67 3.49
N VAL A 107 0.95 7.71 2.16
CA VAL A 107 -0.20 7.17 1.44
C VAL A 107 0.24 5.93 0.68
N VAL A 108 -0.20 4.76 1.15
CA VAL A 108 0.24 3.45 0.63
C VAL A 108 -0.76 2.83 -0.33
N ALA A 109 -2.03 3.26 -0.26
CA ALA A 109 -3.06 2.88 -1.21
C ALA A 109 -4.06 4.00 -1.40
N ARG A 110 -4.59 4.15 -2.61
CA ARG A 110 -5.71 5.05 -2.90
C ARG A 110 -6.66 4.45 -3.92
N GLY A 111 -7.93 4.77 -3.80
CA GLY A 111 -9.00 4.37 -4.69
C GLY A 111 -9.95 5.53 -5.00
N GLY A 112 -10.80 5.38 -6.00
CA GLY A 112 -11.97 6.23 -6.20
C GLY A 112 -12.92 6.18 -5.00
N SER A 113 -13.00 5.03 -4.32
CA SER A 113 -13.54 4.89 -2.97
C SER A 113 -12.89 3.70 -2.25
N ILE A 114 -12.97 3.69 -0.91
CA ILE A 114 -12.60 2.55 -0.07
C ILE A 114 -13.81 2.18 0.78
N ASP A 115 -14.14 0.90 0.88
CA ASP A 115 -15.42 0.45 1.45
C ASP A 115 -15.48 0.40 2.98
N ASN A 116 -14.34 0.38 3.67
CA ASN A 116 -14.30 0.34 5.13
C ASN A 116 -13.01 0.96 5.72
N ASP A 117 -13.05 1.29 7.01
CA ASP A 117 -11.95 1.92 7.75
C ASP A 117 -10.99 0.95 8.44
N ILE A 118 -11.17 -0.35 8.21
CA ILE A 118 -10.39 -1.41 8.85
C ILE A 118 -9.29 -1.83 7.89
N VAL A 119 -8.05 -1.51 8.24
CA VAL A 119 -6.84 -2.01 7.56
C VAL A 119 -5.87 -2.45 8.66
N THR A 120 -5.27 -3.63 8.51
CA THR A 120 -4.25 -4.06 9.45
C THR A 120 -2.92 -3.46 9.03
N LEU A 121 -2.29 -2.67 9.90
CA LEU A 121 -0.94 -2.13 9.68
C LEU A 121 0.05 -2.97 10.48
N VAL A 122 1.16 -3.36 9.83
CA VAL A 122 2.23 -4.13 10.44
C VAL A 122 3.55 -3.49 10.07
N GLU A 123 4.39 -3.22 11.07
CA GLU A 123 5.77 -2.83 10.82
C GLU A 123 6.55 -4.05 10.32
N GLY A 124 7.20 -3.85 9.18
CA GLY A 124 8.09 -4.82 8.57
C GLY A 124 9.41 -4.95 9.32
N SER A 125 10.26 -5.86 8.86
CA SER A 125 11.52 -6.16 9.55
C SER A 125 12.58 -5.07 9.43
N SER A 126 12.47 -4.22 8.40
CA SER A 126 13.42 -3.14 8.12
C SER A 126 13.02 -1.80 8.76
N LEU A 127 11.75 -1.65 9.17
CA LEU A 127 11.33 -0.56 10.04
C LEU A 127 11.70 -0.94 11.48
N ASN A 128 12.51 -0.11 12.15
CA ASN A 128 12.69 -0.29 13.59
C ASN A 128 11.32 -0.20 14.29
N ALA A 129 11.06 -1.07 15.28
CA ALA A 129 9.77 -1.30 15.94
C ALA A 129 9.25 -0.13 16.82
N HIS A 130 9.48 1.11 16.39
CA HIS A 130 9.29 2.33 17.16
C HIS A 130 8.26 3.28 16.55
N LEU A 131 7.67 2.96 15.39
CA LEU A 131 6.82 3.89 14.64
C LEU A 131 5.33 3.76 14.94
N SER A 132 4.91 2.65 15.56
CA SER A 132 3.50 2.35 15.91
C SER A 132 2.53 2.86 14.85
N ALA A 133 2.67 2.36 13.62
CA ALA A 133 1.87 2.82 12.49
C ALA A 133 0.37 2.74 12.81
N SER A 134 -0.33 3.82 12.53
CA SER A 134 -1.77 3.96 12.75
C SER A 134 -2.38 4.72 11.59
N LEU A 135 -3.63 4.46 11.26
CA LEU A 135 -4.31 5.23 10.22
C LEU A 135 -4.42 6.71 10.64
N ALA A 136 -3.91 7.61 9.81
CA ALA A 136 -3.97 9.05 10.02
C ALA A 136 -5.38 9.61 9.77
N SER A 137 -6.13 8.98 8.86
CA SER A 137 -7.52 9.30 8.54
C SER A 137 -8.33 8.05 8.25
N ALA A 138 -9.66 8.17 8.24
CA ALA A 138 -10.58 7.07 7.94
C ALA A 138 -10.57 6.77 6.42
N PRO A 139 -10.10 5.59 5.96
CA PRO A 139 -9.98 5.28 4.54
C PRO A 139 -11.27 5.45 3.73
N SER A 140 -12.43 5.11 4.32
CA SER A 140 -13.71 5.25 3.64
C SER A 140 -14.14 6.71 3.39
N GLN A 141 -13.55 7.66 4.13
CA GLN A 141 -13.81 9.09 3.97
C GLN A 141 -12.79 9.77 3.05
N SER A 142 -11.52 9.37 3.10
CA SER A 142 -10.45 9.96 2.30
C SER A 142 -10.26 9.29 0.94
N GLY A 143 -10.72 8.05 0.79
CA GLY A 143 -10.37 7.19 -0.35
C GLY A 143 -8.92 6.71 -0.31
N GLN A 144 -8.24 6.84 0.84
CA GLN A 144 -6.81 6.58 0.98
C GLN A 144 -6.51 5.77 2.24
N VAL A 145 -5.54 4.85 2.14
CA VAL A 145 -4.87 4.29 3.31
C VAL A 145 -3.69 5.20 3.62
N GLU A 146 -3.93 6.11 4.56
CA GLU A 146 -2.99 7.13 5.02
C GLU A 146 -2.57 6.79 6.46
N LEU A 147 -1.28 6.87 6.77
CA LEU A 147 -0.68 6.49 8.06
C LEU A 147 0.41 7.45 8.52
#